data_AF-A0A533T6I8-F1
#
_entry.id   AF-A0A533T6I8-F1
#
_cell.length_a   1.000
_cell.length_b   1.000
_cell.length_c   1.000
_cell.angle_alpha   90.00
_cell.angle_beta   90.00
_cell.angle_gamma   90.00
#
_symmetry.space_group_name_H-M   'P 1'
#
loop_
_entity.id
_entity.type
_entity.pdbx_description
1 polymer ?
#
loop_
_entity_poly.entity_id
_entity_poly.type
_entity_poly.pdbx_seq_one_letter_code
_entity_poly.pdbx_strand_id
1 'polypeptide(L)'
;MHLNRNILRTIAAYCMAFFGCLGFSSVACAADWRILVQPIGTENDPFLVDPVQLNRNYSAGKGPWSPGTSVTSIKTTVPQFFVRFYNPTAVLNSSRQEGSWVMRTNTVRGLNATQIRDLFALPNTPTMMTLGLSTTGVSLYTGIAGPIDGWGNGGGQQSQSFSGPYTTFFNAQSVTGSVLSYKTQASFPSYITLGSYLDRHLPPAYSDIESVYNALDVINNPESKNTFNNALKSIIPAGFDNIATSGTRAVLMHSQAIDDRIDLFAVREFQAGCWSKALRTSQQYSRAGFEGDITGAIIGADTKTAANILSGISLAWLQGSVAWFDNVGKATTDYYRLAAYSAIQLSDAFLQASLSTGSANGESSRNIHIGTYYQQSQYGPVDSPLATLSRTAQANYSGWNADVNLRGGYVLHASPLTILPTAAIGYLYQTRGGFNETGAESLDSNVSEAQYQTFHCNSKIRVQREFLLNDHQNITPYISFGWDYDKRIDDSAVTASINGWTDYFTIYSPRTDGHSFNGRGGLLMSIGKNFQMHVDYTNQIASVYNDFGFEGGVNWAF
;
A
#
# COMPACT_ATOMS: atom_id res chain seq x y z
N MET A 1 61.25 11.12 -4.51
CA MET A 1 61.33 9.90 -3.67
C MET A 1 59.91 9.48 -3.33
N HIS A 2 59.25 8.77 -4.27
CA HIS A 2 57.85 8.38 -4.15
C HIS A 2 57.76 6.98 -3.54
N LEU A 3 57.34 6.91 -2.27
CA LEU A 3 57.06 5.64 -1.61
C LEU A 3 55.67 5.13 -2.05
N ASN A 4 55.65 3.89 -2.52
CA ASN A 4 54.56 3.24 -3.23
C ASN A 4 53.42 2.85 -2.26
N ARG A 5 52.23 3.42 -2.44
CA ARG A 5 51.01 3.19 -1.62
C ARG A 5 50.54 1.73 -1.58
N ASN A 6 51.09 0.86 -2.43
CA ASN A 6 50.75 -0.57 -2.45
C ASN A 6 51.44 -1.40 -1.36
N ILE A 7 52.56 -0.94 -0.78
CA ILE A 7 53.26 -1.69 0.28
C ILE A 7 52.54 -1.56 1.64
N LEU A 8 51.93 -0.41 1.91
CA LEU A 8 51.15 -0.17 3.14
C LEU A 8 49.84 -0.96 3.20
N ARG A 9 49.23 -1.30 2.05
CA ARG A 9 48.03 -2.14 2.00
C ARG A 9 48.34 -3.63 2.23
N THR A 10 49.51 -4.09 1.78
CA THR A 10 49.94 -5.49 2.01
C THR A 10 50.36 -5.74 3.45
N ILE A 11 50.99 -4.76 4.12
CA ILE A 11 51.35 -4.88 5.55
C ILE A 11 50.12 -4.85 6.46
N ALA A 12 49.08 -4.07 6.12
CA ALA A 12 47.81 -4.07 6.84
C ALA A 12 47.02 -5.38 6.68
N ALA A 13 47.10 -6.01 5.49
CA ALA A 13 46.47 -7.32 5.24
C ALA A 13 47.17 -8.47 5.98
N TYR A 14 48.50 -8.43 6.14
CA TYR A 14 49.25 -9.44 6.91
C TYR A 14 49.14 -9.28 8.43
N CYS A 15 48.96 -8.06 8.96
CA CYS A 15 48.71 -7.86 10.39
C CYS A 15 47.31 -8.32 10.83
N MET A 16 46.31 -8.29 9.95
CA MET A 16 44.96 -8.81 10.24
C MET A 16 44.88 -10.34 10.15
N ALA A 17 45.75 -11.00 9.38
CA ALA A 17 45.78 -12.47 9.28
C ALA A 17 46.53 -13.15 10.43
N PHE A 18 47.45 -12.45 11.12
CA PHE A 18 48.28 -13.04 12.19
C PHE A 18 47.61 -13.04 13.58
N PHE A 19 46.52 -12.30 13.76
CA PHE A 19 45.73 -12.33 15.02
C PHE A 19 44.63 -13.41 15.03
N GLY A 20 44.51 -14.22 13.98
CA GLY A 20 43.46 -15.24 13.84
C GLY A 20 43.76 -16.64 14.40
N CYS A 21 44.94 -16.88 15.00
CA CYS A 21 45.38 -18.25 15.38
C CYS A 21 45.92 -18.42 16.81
N LEU A 22 45.63 -17.48 17.73
CA LEU A 22 45.87 -17.72 19.16
C LEU A 22 44.52 -17.89 19.84
N GLY A 23 44.17 -19.15 20.09
CA GLY A 23 43.05 -19.54 20.93
C GLY A 23 43.27 -19.06 22.35
N PHE A 24 42.85 -17.82 22.62
CA PHE A 24 42.40 -17.42 23.94
C PHE A 24 40.91 -17.67 23.98
N SER A 25 40.50 -18.65 24.78
CA SER A 25 39.16 -18.75 25.30
C SER A 25 38.79 -17.38 25.87
N SER A 26 37.89 -16.66 25.19
CA SER A 26 37.25 -15.51 25.78
C SER A 26 36.50 -16.01 27.00
N VAL A 27 37.01 -15.70 28.19
CA VAL A 27 36.18 -15.68 29.38
C VAL A 27 35.06 -14.70 29.05
N ALA A 28 33.84 -15.22 28.86
CA ALA A 28 32.67 -14.40 28.65
C ALA A 28 32.61 -13.38 29.79
N CYS A 29 32.92 -12.12 29.50
CA CYS A 29 32.62 -11.05 30.43
C CYS A 29 31.10 -11.01 30.58
N ALA A 30 30.64 -11.04 31.83
CA ALA A 30 29.25 -10.94 32.21
C ALA A 30 28.54 -9.84 31.41
N ALA A 31 27.38 -10.14 30.82
CA ALA A 31 26.51 -9.09 30.33
C ALA A 31 26.12 -8.19 31.51
N ASP A 32 26.53 -6.93 31.48
CA ASP A 32 26.13 -5.92 32.47
C ASP A 32 24.60 -5.74 32.39
N TRP A 33 23.93 -5.76 33.54
CA TRP A 33 22.48 -5.58 33.65
C TRP A 33 22.00 -4.26 33.06
N ARG A 34 22.89 -3.27 32.92
CA ARG A 34 22.65 -1.99 32.24
C ARG A 34 22.51 -2.12 30.72
N ILE A 35 22.92 -3.25 30.14
CA ILE A 35 22.83 -3.55 28.71
C ILE A 35 21.58 -4.40 28.41
N LEU A 36 20.96 -4.99 29.44
CA LEU A 36 19.65 -5.62 29.30
C LEU A 36 18.59 -4.54 29.10
N VAL A 37 17.77 -4.69 28.05
CA VAL A 37 16.59 -3.84 27.87
C VAL A 37 15.61 -4.19 28.99
N GLN A 38 15.69 -3.45 30.09
CA GLN A 38 14.71 -3.52 31.16
C GLN A 38 13.40 -2.94 30.67
N PRO A 39 12.26 -3.47 31.13
CA PRO A 39 11.01 -2.85 30.77
C PRO A 39 10.87 -1.40 31.21
N ILE A 40 10.66 -0.45 30.28
CA ILE A 40 10.21 0.89 30.64
C ILE A 40 8.78 0.74 31.16
N GLY A 41 8.52 1.48 32.24
CA GLY A 41 7.40 1.20 33.07
C GLY A 41 7.58 -0.11 33.84
N THR A 42 8.80 -0.36 34.33
CA THR A 42 9.01 -1.11 35.54
C THR A 42 9.71 -0.24 36.56
N GLU A 43 9.26 -0.32 37.81
CA GLU A 43 10.08 0.14 38.91
C GLU A 43 11.15 -0.95 39.10
N ASN A 44 12.41 -0.58 38.87
CA ASN A 44 13.52 -1.39 39.36
C ASN A 44 13.40 -1.35 40.87
N ASP A 45 12.88 -2.41 41.47
CA ASP A 45 13.03 -2.63 42.90
C ASP A 45 14.39 -3.32 43.05
N PRO A 46 15.49 -2.57 43.25
CA PRO A 46 16.81 -3.00 42.83
C PRO A 46 17.38 -3.97 43.86
N PHE A 47 16.92 -5.21 43.81
CA PHE A 47 17.68 -6.34 44.29
C PHE A 47 18.24 -7.02 43.05
N LEU A 48 19.52 -6.75 42.75
CA LEU A 48 20.31 -7.69 41.99
C LEU A 48 20.29 -8.99 42.78
N VAL A 49 19.57 -9.99 42.28
CA VAL A 49 19.52 -11.28 42.93
C VAL A 49 20.61 -12.14 42.32
N ASP A 50 21.45 -12.70 43.18
CA ASP A 50 22.48 -13.65 42.76
C ASP A 50 21.81 -14.86 42.09
N PRO A 51 22.09 -15.14 40.80
CA PRO A 51 21.59 -16.33 40.12
C PRO A 51 21.89 -17.62 40.89
N VAL A 52 23.04 -17.70 41.58
CA VAL A 52 23.44 -18.87 42.37
C VAL A 52 22.49 -19.06 43.55
N GLN A 53 21.99 -17.98 44.17
CA GLN A 53 20.99 -18.06 45.22
C GLN A 53 19.64 -18.53 44.70
N LEU A 54 19.17 -18.00 43.56
CA LEU A 54 17.91 -18.43 42.95
C LEU A 54 17.96 -19.90 42.49
N ASN A 55 19.09 -20.31 41.91
CA ASN A 55 19.28 -21.65 41.40
C ASN A 55 19.33 -22.73 42.49
N ARG A 56 19.62 -22.39 43.76
CA ARG A 56 19.60 -23.34 44.90
C ARG A 56 18.22 -23.97 45.14
N ASN A 57 17.15 -23.33 44.66
CA ASN A 57 15.79 -23.86 44.77
C ASN A 57 15.47 -24.93 43.72
N TYR A 58 16.40 -25.22 42.81
CA TYR A 58 16.25 -26.20 41.74
C TYR A 58 17.16 -27.41 41.99
N SER A 59 16.82 -28.55 41.38
CA SER A 59 17.68 -29.72 41.38
C SER A 59 19.09 -29.38 40.89
N ALA A 60 20.10 -30.08 41.43
CA ALA A 60 21.50 -29.84 41.08
C ALA A 60 21.72 -29.84 39.56
N GLY A 61 22.35 -28.77 39.05
CA GLY A 61 22.60 -28.59 37.61
C GLY A 61 21.38 -28.22 36.76
N LYS A 62 20.20 -27.96 37.38
CA LYS A 62 18.96 -27.57 36.70
C LYS A 62 18.48 -26.16 37.05
N GLY A 63 19.40 -25.32 37.53
CA GLY A 63 19.13 -23.90 37.80
C GLY A 63 18.88 -23.13 36.49
N PRO A 64 17.75 -22.41 36.35
CA PRO A 64 17.37 -21.76 35.09
C PRO A 64 18.14 -20.48 34.79
N TRP A 65 18.82 -19.88 35.78
CA TRP A 65 19.52 -18.60 35.60
C TRP A 65 21.01 -18.81 35.32
N SER A 66 21.57 -18.07 34.36
CA SER A 66 22.98 -18.20 33.98
C SER A 66 23.91 -17.72 35.10
N PRO A 67 24.79 -18.58 35.65
CA PRO A 67 25.79 -18.16 36.63
C PRO A 67 26.73 -17.10 36.03
N GLY A 68 27.05 -16.07 36.81
CA GLY A 68 27.90 -14.97 36.33
C GLY A 68 27.15 -13.88 35.54
N THR A 69 25.83 -13.96 35.43
CA THR A 69 24.97 -12.85 34.98
C THR A 69 24.23 -12.21 36.17
N SER A 70 23.44 -11.18 35.93
CA SER A 70 22.58 -10.56 36.94
C SER A 70 21.11 -10.90 36.70
N VAL A 71 20.37 -11.23 37.76
CA VAL A 71 18.91 -11.28 37.73
C VAL A 71 18.37 -10.01 38.39
N THR A 72 17.45 -9.34 37.71
CA THR A 72 16.80 -8.11 38.21
C THR A 72 15.40 -8.44 38.68
N SER A 73 15.02 -7.95 39.85
CA SER A 73 13.62 -7.86 40.26
C SER A 73 12.99 -6.61 39.65
N ILE A 74 11.97 -6.79 38.82
CA ILE A 74 11.21 -5.71 38.20
C ILE A 74 9.76 -5.77 38.68
N LYS A 75 9.10 -4.62 38.79
CA LYS A 75 7.66 -4.54 39.00
C LYS A 75 7.02 -3.76 37.86
N THR A 76 6.08 -4.36 37.13
CA THR A 76 5.40 -3.69 36.02
C THR A 76 4.66 -2.45 36.52
N THR A 77 4.81 -1.33 35.83
CA THR A 77 4.06 -0.08 36.03
C THR A 77 3.13 0.21 34.85
N VAL A 78 3.26 -0.55 33.76
CA VAL A 78 2.34 -0.62 32.62
C VAL A 78 2.14 -2.09 32.20
N PRO A 79 1.05 -2.45 31.50
CA PRO A 79 0.87 -3.80 30.99
C PRO A 79 2.01 -4.24 30.07
N GLN A 80 2.46 -5.48 30.19
CA GLN A 80 3.59 -6.04 29.44
C GLN A 80 3.20 -7.28 28.65
N PHE A 81 3.54 -7.30 27.36
CA PHE A 81 3.29 -8.42 26.45
C PHE A 81 4.41 -9.45 26.50
N PHE A 82 4.01 -10.70 26.64
CA PHE A 82 4.90 -11.84 26.70
C PHE A 82 4.36 -13.00 25.87
N VAL A 83 5.22 -14.00 25.72
CA VAL A 83 4.91 -15.30 25.13
C VAL A 83 5.45 -16.39 26.03
N ARG A 84 4.74 -17.52 26.06
CA ARG A 84 5.13 -18.70 26.81
C ARG A 84 5.06 -19.92 25.91
N PHE A 85 6.02 -20.83 26.10
CA PHE A 85 6.12 -22.10 25.40
C PHE A 85 5.93 -23.26 26.36
N TYR A 86 5.21 -24.29 25.92
CA TYR A 86 4.91 -25.43 26.76
C TYR A 86 4.72 -26.72 25.94
N ASN A 87 4.78 -27.86 26.63
CA ASN A 87 4.53 -29.17 26.07
C ASN A 87 3.63 -29.97 27.01
N PRO A 88 2.31 -30.04 26.72
CA PRO A 88 1.35 -30.72 27.60
C PRO A 88 1.43 -32.25 27.51
N THR A 89 2.08 -32.79 26.48
CA THR A 89 2.16 -34.24 26.21
C THR A 89 3.51 -34.85 26.56
N ALA A 90 4.45 -34.06 27.09
CA ALA A 90 5.74 -34.56 27.52
C ALA A 90 5.61 -35.59 28.66
N VAL A 91 6.38 -36.68 28.58
CA VAL A 91 6.34 -37.77 29.58
C VAL A 91 6.91 -37.33 30.93
N LEU A 92 7.93 -36.46 30.91
CA LEU A 92 8.56 -35.88 32.10
C LEU A 92 8.50 -34.35 32.01
N ASN A 93 8.26 -33.67 33.13
CA ASN A 93 8.18 -32.21 33.20
C ASN A 93 7.16 -31.61 32.20
N SER A 94 5.98 -32.23 32.08
CA SER A 94 4.90 -31.66 31.26
C SER A 94 4.53 -30.27 31.78
N SER A 95 4.28 -29.36 30.84
CA SER A 95 3.93 -27.98 31.13
C SER A 95 2.61 -27.62 30.46
N ARG A 96 1.87 -26.72 31.09
CA ARG A 96 0.57 -26.24 30.59
C ARG A 96 0.69 -24.79 30.14
N GLN A 97 -0.39 -24.32 29.52
CA GLN A 97 -0.55 -22.92 29.11
C GLN A 97 -0.24 -21.98 30.28
N GLU A 98 -0.82 -22.25 31.45
CA GLU A 98 -0.54 -21.52 32.67
C GLU A 98 0.86 -21.86 33.25
N GLY A 99 1.58 -20.83 33.70
CA GLY A 99 2.79 -21.00 34.52
C GLY A 99 3.60 -19.72 34.69
N SER A 100 4.67 -19.81 35.47
CA SER A 100 5.42 -18.64 35.94
C SER A 100 6.47 -18.11 34.97
N TRP A 101 6.86 -18.89 33.95
CA TRP A 101 7.93 -18.54 33.01
C TRP A 101 7.38 -17.95 31.71
N VAL A 102 7.91 -16.81 31.31
CA VAL A 102 7.53 -16.07 30.11
C VAL A 102 8.74 -15.40 29.44
N MET A 103 8.64 -15.12 28.15
CA MET A 103 9.67 -14.50 27.31
C MET A 103 9.09 -13.28 26.59
N ARG A 104 9.94 -12.32 26.18
CA ARG A 104 9.49 -11.22 25.31
C ARG A 104 9.32 -11.73 23.88
N THR A 105 8.28 -11.27 23.18
CA THR A 105 7.98 -11.72 21.80
C THR A 105 9.12 -11.43 20.84
N ASN A 106 9.83 -10.30 21.01
CA ASN A 106 10.99 -9.93 20.21
C ASN A 106 12.17 -10.90 20.30
N THR A 107 12.33 -11.63 21.42
CA THR A 107 13.44 -12.60 21.61
C THR A 107 13.22 -13.94 20.90
N VAL A 108 11.98 -14.21 20.48
CA VAL A 108 11.60 -15.54 19.95
C VAL A 108 11.04 -15.50 18.54
N ARG A 109 10.77 -14.29 18.00
CA ARG A 109 10.25 -14.10 16.64
C ARG A 109 11.17 -14.77 15.63
N GLY A 110 10.59 -15.56 14.72
CA GLY A 110 11.30 -16.28 13.67
C GLY A 110 11.95 -17.59 14.10
N LEU A 111 12.05 -17.89 15.41
CA LEU A 111 12.64 -19.14 15.90
C LEU A 111 11.68 -20.32 15.74
N ASN A 112 12.25 -21.51 15.53
CA ASN A 112 11.53 -22.78 15.58
C ASN A 112 11.57 -23.42 16.99
N ALA A 113 10.77 -24.46 17.21
CA ALA A 113 10.66 -25.13 18.52
C ALA A 113 12.00 -25.62 19.11
N THR A 114 12.90 -26.14 18.27
CA THR A 114 14.22 -26.64 18.71
C THR A 114 15.12 -25.49 19.12
N GLN A 115 15.12 -24.40 18.36
CA GLN A 115 15.88 -23.19 18.70
C GLN A 115 15.37 -22.55 19.99
N ILE A 116 14.05 -22.52 20.19
CA ILE A 116 13.45 -22.02 21.44
C ILE A 116 13.84 -22.89 22.63
N ARG A 117 13.78 -24.23 22.46
CA ARG A 117 14.23 -25.15 23.50
C ARG A 117 15.69 -24.89 23.86
N ASP A 118 16.57 -24.74 22.88
CA ASP A 118 18.00 -24.52 23.12
C ASP A 118 18.26 -23.18 23.81
N LEU A 119 17.67 -22.10 23.27
CA LEU A 119 17.87 -20.71 23.72
C LEU A 119 17.43 -20.47 25.17
N PHE A 120 16.38 -21.16 25.62
CA PHE A 120 15.87 -21.04 27.01
C PHE A 120 16.16 -22.28 27.86
N ALA A 121 16.97 -23.21 27.36
CA ALA A 121 17.28 -24.48 27.99
C ALA A 121 16.01 -25.18 28.55
N LEU A 122 14.97 -25.32 27.72
CA LEU A 122 13.69 -25.89 28.14
C LEU A 122 13.82 -27.41 28.36
N PRO A 123 13.14 -27.98 29.37
CA PRO A 123 13.21 -29.42 29.66
C PRO A 123 12.67 -30.30 28.53
N ASN A 124 11.76 -29.77 27.72
CA ASN A 124 11.14 -30.45 26.59
C ASN A 124 11.10 -29.51 25.38
N THR A 125 11.14 -30.09 24.18
CA THR A 125 10.85 -29.31 22.97
C THR A 125 9.38 -28.85 23.04
N PRO A 126 9.11 -27.54 22.97
CA PRO A 126 7.76 -27.03 23.07
C PRO A 126 6.93 -27.42 21.84
N THR A 127 5.69 -27.80 22.06
CA THR A 127 4.72 -28.10 20.99
C THR A 127 3.66 -27.01 20.90
N MET A 128 3.46 -26.24 21.96
CA MET A 128 2.47 -25.18 22.07
C MET A 128 3.11 -23.86 22.50
N MET A 129 2.49 -22.77 22.09
CA MET A 129 2.76 -21.42 22.56
C MET A 129 1.45 -20.74 22.98
N THR A 130 1.57 -19.73 23.82
CA THR A 130 0.46 -18.85 24.22
C THR A 130 1.00 -17.44 24.43
N LEU A 131 0.20 -16.44 24.11
CA LEU A 131 0.49 -15.06 24.48
C LEU A 131 0.11 -14.82 25.92
N GLY A 132 0.81 -13.89 26.55
CA GLY A 132 0.58 -13.51 27.94
C GLY A 132 0.56 -12.00 28.10
N LEU A 133 -0.42 -11.47 28.84
CA LEU A 133 -0.40 -10.09 29.29
C LEU A 133 -0.19 -10.04 30.81
N SER A 134 0.92 -9.44 31.24
CA SER A 134 1.13 -9.10 32.65
C SER A 134 0.53 -7.72 32.91
N THR A 135 -0.38 -7.60 33.88
CA THR A 135 -0.99 -6.32 34.26
C THR A 135 -0.02 -5.43 35.04
N THR A 136 -0.40 -4.19 35.33
CA THR A 136 0.37 -3.29 36.19
C THR A 136 0.46 -3.83 37.62
N GLY A 137 1.65 -3.74 38.21
CA GLY A 137 1.95 -4.07 39.60
C GLY A 137 2.53 -5.47 39.80
N VAL A 138 2.77 -6.23 38.73
CA VAL A 138 3.28 -7.61 38.79
C VAL A 138 4.79 -7.59 38.94
N SER A 139 5.29 -8.25 39.98
CA SER A 139 6.72 -8.49 40.18
C SER A 139 7.20 -9.67 39.33
N LEU A 140 8.32 -9.50 38.62
CA LEU A 140 9.00 -10.52 37.82
C LEU A 140 10.51 -10.51 38.10
N TYR A 141 11.11 -11.68 38.15
CA TYR A 141 12.56 -11.80 37.99
C TYR A 141 12.87 -11.84 36.50
N THR A 142 13.81 -11.03 36.04
CA THR A 142 14.26 -11.03 34.65
C THR A 142 15.77 -11.22 34.58
N GLY A 143 16.20 -12.14 33.72
CA GLY A 143 17.61 -12.52 33.59
C GLY A 143 17.85 -13.44 32.40
N ILE A 144 19.09 -13.90 32.25
CA ILE A 144 19.51 -14.78 31.15
C ILE A 144 19.36 -16.25 31.54
N ALA A 145 18.80 -17.04 30.64
CA ALA A 145 18.72 -18.49 30.77
C ALA A 145 20.12 -19.11 30.81
N GLY A 146 20.41 -19.92 31.82
CA GLY A 146 21.68 -20.65 31.93
C GLY A 146 21.70 -21.91 31.07
N PRO A 147 22.89 -22.41 30.69
CA PRO A 147 23.02 -23.71 30.06
C PRO A 147 22.59 -24.80 31.04
N ILE A 148 21.79 -25.75 30.56
CA ILE A 148 21.37 -26.92 31.33
C ILE A 148 21.65 -28.16 30.50
N ASP A 149 22.48 -29.06 31.04
CA ASP A 149 22.88 -30.28 30.36
C ASP A 149 21.65 -31.14 29.96
N GLY A 150 21.63 -31.58 28.71
CA GLY A 150 20.51 -32.27 28.07
C GLY A 150 19.28 -31.43 27.73
N TRP A 151 19.22 -30.15 28.13
CA TRP A 151 18.06 -29.27 27.86
C TRP A 151 18.36 -28.23 26.77
N GLY A 152 19.48 -27.53 26.89
CA GLY A 152 19.92 -26.53 25.91
C GLY A 152 21.05 -25.64 26.42
N ASN A 153 21.61 -24.85 25.51
CA ASN A 153 22.73 -23.95 25.79
C ASN A 153 22.34 -22.69 26.58
N GLY A 154 21.05 -22.34 26.62
CA GLY A 154 20.60 -21.09 27.25
C GLY A 154 21.00 -19.85 26.45
N GLY A 155 21.03 -18.70 27.11
CA GLY A 155 21.40 -17.41 26.52
C GLY A 155 20.22 -16.46 26.21
N GLY A 156 18.98 -16.97 26.22
CA GLY A 156 17.78 -16.16 26.06
C GLY A 156 17.41 -15.37 27.32
N GLN A 157 16.91 -14.14 27.16
CA GLN A 157 16.34 -13.38 28.27
C GLN A 157 14.94 -13.89 28.61
N GLN A 158 14.73 -14.32 29.84
CA GLN A 158 13.46 -14.86 30.34
C GLN A 158 13.03 -14.15 31.61
N SER A 159 11.73 -14.24 31.89
CA SER A 159 11.14 -13.70 33.11
C SER A 159 10.33 -14.73 33.87
N GLN A 160 10.37 -14.65 35.20
CA GLN A 160 9.66 -15.53 36.12
C GLN A 160 8.79 -14.71 37.08
N SER A 161 7.50 -15.04 37.21
CA SER A 161 6.65 -14.43 38.22
C SER A 161 6.91 -14.99 39.64
N PHE A 162 6.82 -14.12 40.65
CA PHE A 162 7.15 -14.45 42.05
C PHE A 162 6.16 -15.40 42.73
N SER A 163 4.86 -15.37 42.40
CA SER A 163 3.83 -16.06 43.19
C SER A 163 2.65 -16.64 42.38
N GLY A 164 2.88 -17.07 41.13
CA GLY A 164 1.85 -17.71 40.28
C GLY A 164 1.48 -16.91 39.02
N PRO A 165 0.53 -17.37 38.19
CA PRO A 165 0.25 -16.76 36.90
C PRO A 165 -0.58 -15.47 37.07
N TYR A 166 0.10 -14.35 37.32
CA TYR A 166 -0.49 -13.00 37.18
C TYR A 166 -0.53 -12.54 35.72
N THR A 167 0.06 -13.34 34.84
CA THR A 167 -0.03 -13.19 33.41
C THR A 167 -1.32 -13.85 32.94
N THR A 168 -2.21 -13.06 32.38
CA THR A 168 -3.34 -13.58 31.64
C THR A 168 -2.83 -14.23 30.36
N PHE A 169 -2.97 -15.55 30.23
CA PHE A 169 -2.62 -16.26 29.01
C PHE A 169 -3.82 -16.37 28.04
N PHE A 170 -3.54 -16.40 26.74
CA PHE A 170 -4.55 -16.49 25.68
C PHE A 170 -3.93 -16.90 24.35
N ASN A 171 -4.77 -17.16 23.34
CA ASN A 171 -4.36 -17.57 21.98
C ASN A 171 -3.36 -18.73 22.00
N ALA A 172 -3.76 -19.81 22.70
CA ALA A 172 -2.99 -21.04 22.70
C ALA A 172 -2.96 -21.63 21.29
N GLN A 173 -1.77 -21.86 20.75
CA GLN A 173 -1.59 -22.39 19.40
C GLN A 173 -0.35 -23.26 19.30
N SER A 174 -0.31 -24.12 18.29
CA SER A 174 0.86 -24.96 18.01
C SER A 174 2.07 -24.12 17.61
N VAL A 175 3.27 -24.53 18.05
CA VAL A 175 4.51 -23.95 17.55
C VAL A 175 4.75 -24.47 16.13
N THR A 176 4.64 -23.59 15.14
CA THR A 176 4.91 -23.92 13.73
C THR A 176 6.39 -23.68 13.39
N GLY A 177 6.75 -23.77 12.11
CA GLY A 177 8.15 -23.66 11.65
C GLY A 177 8.87 -22.37 12.08
N SER A 178 8.16 -21.25 12.20
CA SER A 178 8.71 -19.97 12.70
C SER A 178 7.68 -19.23 13.54
N VAL A 179 8.00 -19.02 14.82
CA VAL A 179 7.10 -18.35 15.76
C VAL A 179 6.87 -16.90 15.38
N LEU A 180 5.60 -16.48 15.48
CA LEU A 180 5.13 -15.11 15.22
C LEU A 180 5.54 -14.59 13.83
N SER A 181 5.73 -15.46 12.83
CA SER A 181 6.06 -15.01 11.48
C SER A 181 4.81 -14.52 10.74
N TYR A 182 4.84 -13.25 10.34
CA TYR A 182 3.74 -12.63 9.60
C TYR A 182 3.68 -13.11 8.16
N LYS A 183 4.84 -13.37 7.53
CA LYS A 183 4.87 -13.87 6.15
C LYS A 183 4.17 -15.23 6.00
N THR A 184 4.27 -16.10 7.00
CA THR A 184 3.67 -17.44 6.95
C THR A 184 2.16 -17.42 7.20
N GLN A 185 1.68 -16.38 7.88
CA GLN A 185 0.27 -16.20 8.19
C GLN A 185 -0.50 -15.49 7.06
N ALA A 186 0.17 -14.61 6.33
CA ALA A 186 -0.40 -13.86 5.22
C ALA A 186 -0.83 -14.75 4.04
N SER A 187 -1.94 -14.40 3.39
CA SER A 187 -2.53 -15.21 2.30
C SER A 187 -2.25 -14.68 0.89
N PHE A 188 -1.92 -13.40 0.76
CA PHE A 188 -1.80 -12.72 -0.54
C PHE A 188 -0.36 -12.24 -0.78
N PRO A 189 0.15 -12.21 -2.03
CA PRO A 189 1.54 -11.83 -2.31
C PRO A 189 1.97 -10.47 -1.74
N SER A 190 1.11 -9.45 -1.84
CA SER A 190 1.37 -8.13 -1.25
C SER A 190 1.43 -8.19 0.28
N TYR A 191 0.61 -9.03 0.90
CA TYR A 191 0.55 -9.18 2.35
C TYR A 191 1.74 -10.00 2.86
N ILE A 192 2.17 -11.00 2.10
CA ILE A 192 3.41 -11.76 2.36
C ILE A 192 4.62 -10.85 2.25
N THR A 193 4.61 -9.90 1.30
CA THR A 193 5.68 -8.92 1.14
C THR A 193 5.78 -8.00 2.36
N LEU A 194 4.66 -7.42 2.81
CA LEU A 194 4.64 -6.62 4.04
C LEU A 194 5.00 -7.48 5.27
N GLY A 195 4.43 -8.67 5.39
CA GLY A 195 4.73 -9.59 6.49
C GLY A 195 6.22 -9.95 6.55
N SER A 196 6.84 -10.19 5.40
CA SER A 196 8.29 -10.43 5.29
C SER A 196 9.10 -9.19 5.64
N TYR A 197 8.64 -8.00 5.25
CA TYR A 197 9.25 -6.72 5.62
C TYR A 197 9.25 -6.54 7.15
N LEU A 198 8.08 -6.68 7.79
CA LEU A 198 7.92 -6.61 9.23
C LEU A 198 8.72 -7.70 9.97
N ASP A 199 8.78 -8.93 9.45
CA ASP A 199 9.53 -10.03 10.06
C ASP A 199 11.05 -9.76 10.11
N ARG A 200 11.60 -8.84 9.29
CA ARG A 200 13.03 -8.44 9.34
C ARG A 200 13.36 -7.44 10.44
N HIS A 201 12.34 -6.83 11.04
CA HIS A 201 12.50 -5.77 12.02
C HIS A 201 12.06 -6.24 13.40
N LEU A 202 12.83 -5.83 14.41
CA LEU A 202 12.46 -5.98 15.81
C LEU A 202 12.02 -4.62 16.33
N PRO A 203 10.77 -4.49 16.82
CA PRO A 203 10.30 -3.22 17.33
C PRO A 203 11.13 -2.83 18.57
N PRO A 204 11.62 -1.58 18.67
CA PRO A 204 12.23 -1.11 19.91
C PRO A 204 11.23 -1.26 21.05
N ALA A 205 11.69 -1.71 22.21
CA ALA A 205 10.81 -1.89 23.36
C ALA A 205 10.15 -0.55 23.76
N TYR A 206 8.87 -0.59 24.10
CA TYR A 206 8.02 0.55 24.50
C TYR A 206 7.82 1.62 23.44
N SER A 207 8.19 1.32 22.20
CA SER A 207 7.86 2.18 21.08
C SER A 207 6.42 1.96 20.62
N ASP A 208 5.91 2.94 19.90
CA ASP A 208 4.62 2.82 19.22
C ASP A 208 4.57 1.58 18.30
N ILE A 209 5.66 1.31 17.57
CA ILE A 209 5.74 0.13 16.69
C ILE A 209 5.70 -1.19 17.46
N GLU A 210 6.14 -1.24 18.73
CA GLU A 210 5.94 -2.44 19.58
C GLU A 210 4.45 -2.68 19.85
N SER A 211 3.66 -1.62 20.04
CA SER A 211 2.21 -1.75 20.21
C SER A 211 1.52 -2.26 18.95
N VAL A 212 1.97 -1.84 17.77
CA VAL A 212 1.53 -2.40 16.49
C VAL A 212 1.84 -3.89 16.39
N TYR A 213 3.08 -4.29 16.71
CA TYR A 213 3.49 -5.70 16.69
C TYR A 213 2.69 -6.54 17.68
N ASN A 214 2.45 -6.03 18.89
CA ASN A 214 1.62 -6.71 19.88
C ASN A 214 0.20 -6.91 19.36
N ALA A 215 -0.41 -5.91 18.73
CA ALA A 215 -1.74 -6.02 18.13
C ALA A 215 -1.76 -7.07 17.00
N LEU A 216 -0.76 -7.07 16.12
CA LEU A 216 -0.63 -8.08 15.06
C LEU A 216 -0.39 -9.48 15.61
N ASP A 217 0.42 -9.63 16.67
CA ASP A 217 0.73 -10.91 17.30
C ASP A 217 -0.52 -11.56 17.90
N VAL A 218 -1.41 -10.78 18.50
CA VAL A 218 -2.70 -11.27 18.99
C VAL A 218 -3.50 -11.93 17.87
N ILE A 219 -3.58 -11.30 16.70
CA ILE A 219 -4.29 -11.86 15.55
C ILE A 219 -3.42 -12.77 14.67
N ASN A 220 -2.19 -13.09 15.09
CA ASN A 220 -1.30 -14.00 14.39
C ASN A 220 -1.51 -15.45 14.83
N ASN A 221 -2.69 -15.99 14.50
CA ASN A 221 -3.04 -17.38 14.72
C ASN A 221 -3.99 -17.88 13.61
N PRO A 222 -4.11 -19.20 13.39
CA PRO A 222 -4.93 -19.74 12.30
C PRO A 222 -6.41 -19.32 12.34
N GLU A 223 -7.00 -19.12 13.52
CA GLU A 223 -8.43 -18.81 13.67
C GLU A 223 -8.76 -17.36 13.33
N SER A 224 -7.82 -16.42 13.52
CA SER A 224 -7.97 -15.01 13.13
C SER A 224 -7.38 -14.66 11.78
N LYS A 225 -7.18 -15.64 10.88
CA LYS A 225 -6.50 -15.43 9.59
C LYS A 225 -7.15 -14.33 8.74
N ASN A 226 -8.47 -14.22 8.72
CA ASN A 226 -9.15 -13.15 7.97
C ASN A 226 -8.88 -11.77 8.60
N THR A 227 -8.99 -11.65 9.92
CA THR A 227 -8.68 -10.42 10.67
C THR A 227 -7.23 -9.99 10.45
N PHE A 228 -6.28 -10.93 10.45
CA PHE A 228 -4.87 -10.69 10.16
C PHE A 228 -4.65 -10.14 8.74
N ASN A 229 -5.26 -10.78 7.73
CA ASN A 229 -5.14 -10.32 6.34
C ASN A 229 -5.80 -8.94 6.13
N ASN A 230 -6.91 -8.65 6.81
CA ASN A 230 -7.54 -7.33 6.78
C ASN A 230 -6.65 -6.26 7.44
N ALA A 231 -5.99 -6.58 8.56
CA ALA A 231 -5.03 -5.68 9.19
C ALA A 231 -3.88 -5.34 8.23
N LEU A 232 -3.25 -6.35 7.62
CA LEU A 232 -2.19 -6.13 6.62
C LEU A 232 -2.70 -5.32 5.42
N LYS A 233 -3.90 -5.61 4.91
CA LYS A 233 -4.51 -4.84 3.83
C LYS A 233 -4.59 -3.34 4.15
N SER A 234 -4.97 -2.99 5.38
CA SER A 234 -5.11 -1.60 5.82
C SER A 234 -3.75 -0.89 6.01
N ILE A 235 -2.68 -1.64 6.34
CA ILE A 235 -1.32 -1.11 6.52
C ILE A 235 -0.64 -0.85 5.17
N ILE A 236 -0.95 -1.63 4.13
CA ILE A 236 -0.24 -1.56 2.85
C ILE A 236 -0.70 -0.36 2.01
N PRO A 237 0.23 0.43 1.43
CA PRO A 237 -0.10 1.58 0.58
C PRO A 237 -0.49 1.21 -0.87
N ALA A 238 -1.08 0.03 -1.11
CA ALA A 238 -1.37 -0.48 -2.47
C ALA A 238 -2.34 0.40 -3.25
N GLY A 239 -3.27 1.05 -2.53
CA GLY A 239 -4.28 1.91 -3.12
C GLY A 239 -3.71 3.09 -3.90
N PHE A 240 -2.48 3.53 -3.63
CA PHE A 240 -1.91 4.71 -4.30
C PHE A 240 -1.64 4.50 -5.79
N ASP A 241 -1.55 3.26 -6.27
CA ASP A 241 -1.50 2.97 -7.70
C ASP A 241 -2.83 3.32 -8.42
N ASN A 242 -3.96 3.25 -7.71
CA ASN A 242 -5.28 3.58 -8.28
C ASN A 242 -5.44 5.06 -8.61
N ILE A 243 -4.63 5.94 -7.99
CA ILE A 243 -4.59 7.37 -8.32
C ILE A 243 -4.14 7.57 -9.77
N ALA A 244 -3.16 6.79 -10.24
CA ALA A 244 -2.71 6.85 -11.62
C ALA A 244 -3.80 6.42 -12.59
N THR A 245 -4.54 5.35 -12.27
CA THR A 245 -5.68 4.86 -13.06
C THR A 245 -6.77 5.94 -13.21
N SER A 246 -7.14 6.61 -12.11
CA SER A 246 -8.08 7.75 -12.17
C SER A 246 -7.51 8.91 -12.99
N GLY A 247 -6.22 9.21 -12.83
CA GLY A 247 -5.51 10.23 -13.62
C GLY A 247 -5.48 9.95 -15.13
N THR A 248 -5.35 8.68 -15.53
CA THR A 248 -5.44 8.28 -16.95
C THR A 248 -6.81 8.63 -17.52
N ARG A 249 -7.89 8.38 -16.76
CA ARG A 249 -9.24 8.74 -17.20
C ARG A 249 -9.42 10.25 -17.31
N ALA A 250 -8.89 11.03 -16.36
CA ALA A 250 -8.89 12.49 -16.46
C ALA A 250 -8.18 12.99 -17.73
N VAL A 251 -7.03 12.39 -18.09
CA VAL A 251 -6.32 12.69 -19.35
C VAL A 251 -7.21 12.39 -20.57
N LEU A 252 -7.77 11.18 -20.63
CA LEU A 252 -8.56 10.74 -21.77
C LEU A 252 -9.85 11.55 -21.96
N MET A 253 -10.44 12.07 -20.87
CA MET A 253 -11.59 12.98 -20.96
C MET A 253 -11.24 14.32 -21.59
N HIS A 254 -10.03 14.85 -21.34
CA HIS A 254 -9.53 16.04 -22.02
C HIS A 254 -9.31 15.78 -23.51
N SER A 255 -8.67 14.66 -23.86
CA SER A 255 -8.47 14.25 -25.25
C SER A 255 -9.80 14.03 -25.99
N GLN A 256 -10.80 13.41 -25.35
CA GLN A 256 -12.14 13.22 -25.94
C GLN A 256 -12.84 14.54 -26.25
N ALA A 257 -12.69 15.56 -25.41
CA ALA A 257 -13.29 16.87 -25.68
C ALA A 257 -12.67 17.53 -26.93
N ILE A 258 -11.36 17.32 -27.15
CA ILE A 258 -10.68 17.75 -28.38
C ILE A 258 -11.18 16.94 -29.58
N ASP A 259 -11.29 15.61 -29.45
CA ASP A 259 -11.80 14.75 -30.51
C ASP A 259 -13.21 15.15 -30.95
N ASP A 260 -14.09 15.51 -30.02
CA ASP A 260 -15.45 15.99 -30.31
C ASP A 260 -15.44 17.32 -31.07
N ARG A 261 -14.52 18.22 -30.73
CA ARG A 261 -14.33 19.47 -31.44
C ARG A 261 -13.90 19.21 -32.89
N ILE A 262 -13.00 18.26 -33.10
CA ILE A 262 -12.54 17.86 -34.44
C ILE A 262 -13.64 17.13 -35.24
N ASP A 263 -14.46 16.31 -34.60
CA ASP A 263 -15.61 15.66 -35.26
C ASP A 263 -16.57 16.69 -35.87
N LEU A 264 -16.85 17.78 -35.14
CA LEU A 264 -17.68 18.88 -35.64
C LEU A 264 -17.04 19.57 -36.85
N PHE A 265 -15.72 19.75 -36.83
CA PHE A 265 -14.98 20.29 -37.97
C PHE A 265 -15.05 19.35 -39.19
N ALA A 266 -14.81 18.04 -38.99
CA ALA A 266 -14.77 17.06 -40.07
C ALA A 266 -16.15 16.84 -40.73
N VAL A 267 -17.24 16.81 -39.94
CA VAL A 267 -18.57 16.49 -40.47
C VAL A 267 -19.32 17.71 -41.02
N ARG A 268 -19.10 18.91 -40.46
CA ARG A 268 -19.89 20.11 -40.78
C ARG A 268 -19.09 21.25 -41.40
N GLU A 269 -17.82 21.03 -41.73
CA GLU A 269 -16.86 22.08 -42.15
C GLU A 269 -16.85 23.30 -41.19
N PHE A 270 -17.08 23.04 -39.90
CA PHE A 270 -17.33 24.06 -38.89
C PHE A 270 -16.21 25.12 -38.85
N GLN A 271 -16.57 26.37 -38.55
CA GLN A 271 -15.61 27.47 -38.52
C GLN A 271 -14.74 27.45 -37.26
N ALA A 272 -13.63 28.18 -37.34
CA ALA A 272 -12.82 28.53 -36.18
C ALA A 272 -13.70 29.06 -35.05
N GLY A 273 -13.29 28.85 -33.80
CA GLY A 273 -14.14 29.25 -32.70
C GLY A 273 -13.59 28.99 -31.32
N CYS A 274 -14.41 29.33 -30.33
CA CYS A 274 -14.23 28.95 -28.95
C CYS A 274 -15.24 27.87 -28.58
N TRP A 275 -14.86 27.00 -27.65
CA TRP A 275 -15.73 25.94 -27.16
C TRP A 275 -15.50 25.71 -25.67
N SER A 276 -16.52 25.19 -25.00
CA SER A 276 -16.41 24.75 -23.61
C SER A 276 -17.27 23.51 -23.36
N LYS A 277 -16.85 22.72 -22.38
CA LYS A 277 -17.52 21.51 -21.92
C LYS A 277 -17.43 21.42 -20.41
N ALA A 278 -18.53 21.07 -19.76
CA ALA A 278 -18.57 20.63 -18.37
C ALA A 278 -18.93 19.14 -18.36
N LEU A 279 -18.33 18.38 -17.44
CA LEU A 279 -18.47 16.93 -17.40
C LEU A 279 -18.44 16.37 -15.98
N ARG A 280 -19.07 15.21 -15.82
CA ARG A 280 -18.93 14.33 -14.65
C ARG A 280 -18.97 12.87 -15.09
N THR A 281 -18.06 12.06 -14.58
CA THR A 281 -18.03 10.61 -14.75
C THR A 281 -17.89 9.93 -13.39
N SER A 282 -18.70 8.92 -13.15
CA SER A 282 -18.56 8.00 -12.01
C SER A 282 -17.87 6.72 -12.45
N GLN A 283 -17.02 6.18 -11.59
CA GLN A 283 -16.10 5.09 -11.87
C GLN A 283 -16.24 3.99 -10.84
N GLN A 284 -16.35 2.73 -11.28
CA GLN A 284 -16.33 1.58 -10.39
C GLN A 284 -15.33 0.54 -10.89
N TYR A 285 -14.24 0.34 -10.15
CA TYR A 285 -13.14 -0.56 -10.51
C TYR A 285 -13.04 -1.72 -9.51
N SER A 286 -13.75 -2.82 -9.80
CA SER A 286 -13.90 -3.94 -8.87
C SER A 286 -12.57 -4.66 -8.57
N ARG A 287 -11.72 -4.83 -9.59
CA ARG A 287 -10.44 -5.54 -9.45
C ARG A 287 -9.34 -4.68 -8.82
N ALA A 288 -9.33 -3.38 -9.10
CA ALA A 288 -8.41 -2.43 -8.47
C ALA A 288 -8.89 -2.01 -7.06
N GLY A 289 -10.16 -2.30 -6.74
CA GLY A 289 -10.72 -2.14 -5.41
C GLY A 289 -11.06 -0.69 -5.05
N PHE A 290 -11.61 0.08 -5.98
CA PHE A 290 -12.02 1.46 -5.72
C PHE A 290 -13.27 1.89 -6.49
N GLU A 291 -13.93 2.90 -5.95
CA GLU A 291 -14.93 3.74 -6.61
C GLU A 291 -14.41 5.16 -6.72
N GLY A 292 -14.85 5.89 -7.73
CA GLY A 292 -14.37 7.23 -7.99
C GLY A 292 -15.34 8.10 -8.77
N ASP A 293 -15.03 9.38 -8.82
CA ASP A 293 -15.76 10.38 -9.58
C ASP A 293 -14.73 11.33 -10.18
N ILE A 294 -14.95 11.77 -11.42
CA ILE A 294 -14.20 12.85 -12.06
C ILE A 294 -15.20 13.91 -12.50
N THR A 295 -15.00 15.15 -12.09
CA THR A 295 -15.80 16.29 -12.55
C THR A 295 -14.90 17.42 -13.01
N GLY A 296 -15.38 18.27 -13.92
CA GLY A 296 -14.60 19.45 -14.28
C GLY A 296 -15.11 20.17 -15.50
N ALA A 297 -14.27 21.08 -15.98
CA ALA A 297 -14.52 21.94 -17.11
C ALA A 297 -13.32 21.98 -18.05
N ILE A 298 -13.61 22.00 -19.33
CA ILE A 298 -12.65 22.09 -20.42
C ILE A 298 -13.06 23.25 -21.30
N ILE A 299 -12.10 24.09 -21.67
CA ILE A 299 -12.30 25.20 -22.59
C ILE A 299 -11.25 25.12 -23.69
N GLY A 300 -11.59 25.58 -24.89
CA GLY A 300 -10.63 25.65 -25.98
C GLY A 300 -10.98 26.71 -27.01
N ALA A 301 -9.98 27.01 -27.83
CA ALA A 301 -10.11 27.91 -28.95
C ALA A 301 -9.24 27.42 -30.11
N ASP A 302 -9.75 27.55 -31.32
CA ASP A 302 -9.07 27.17 -32.55
C ASP A 302 -9.26 28.19 -33.66
N THR A 303 -8.34 28.12 -34.63
CA THR A 303 -8.34 28.91 -35.85
C THR A 303 -8.07 28.03 -37.06
N LYS A 304 -8.58 28.47 -38.22
CA LYS A 304 -8.22 27.85 -39.51
C LYS A 304 -6.87 28.42 -39.95
N THR A 305 -5.82 27.63 -39.87
CA THR A 305 -4.47 28.01 -40.33
C THR A 305 -4.32 27.87 -41.84
N ALA A 306 -5.15 27.01 -42.45
CA ALA A 306 -5.38 26.90 -43.88
C ALA A 306 -6.85 26.51 -44.15
N ALA A 307 -7.29 26.51 -45.41
CA ALA A 307 -8.67 26.15 -45.76
C ALA A 307 -9.11 24.78 -45.21
N ASN A 308 -8.17 23.84 -45.14
CA ASN A 308 -8.39 22.46 -44.69
C ASN A 308 -7.65 22.12 -43.38
N ILE A 309 -7.10 23.09 -42.66
CA ILE A 309 -6.37 22.85 -41.41
C ILE A 309 -6.99 23.66 -40.27
N LEU A 310 -7.37 22.98 -39.20
CA LEU A 310 -7.81 23.58 -37.94
C LEU A 310 -6.73 23.35 -36.88
N SER A 311 -6.33 24.39 -36.16
CA SER A 311 -5.35 24.30 -35.08
C SER A 311 -5.82 25.08 -33.87
N GLY A 312 -5.61 24.54 -32.67
CA GLY A 312 -6.09 25.18 -31.46
C GLY A 312 -5.36 24.78 -30.19
N ILE A 313 -5.81 25.38 -29.10
CA ILE A 313 -5.35 25.12 -27.75
C ILE A 313 -6.55 24.85 -26.84
N SER A 314 -6.35 24.06 -25.80
CA SER A 314 -7.37 23.84 -24.78
C SER A 314 -6.78 23.76 -23.38
N LEU A 315 -7.56 24.20 -22.41
CA LEU A 315 -7.27 24.17 -20.99
C LEU A 315 -8.32 23.30 -20.30
N ALA A 316 -7.90 22.50 -19.33
CA ALA A 316 -8.82 21.71 -18.51
C ALA A 316 -8.50 21.87 -17.03
N TRP A 317 -9.57 21.99 -16.23
CA TRP A 317 -9.54 21.74 -14.79
C TRP A 317 -10.45 20.54 -14.51
N LEU A 318 -9.89 19.50 -13.91
CA LEU A 318 -10.61 18.28 -13.55
C LEU A 318 -10.29 17.95 -12.09
N GLN A 319 -11.28 17.52 -11.33
CA GLN A 319 -11.11 17.00 -9.99
C GLN A 319 -11.54 15.54 -9.97
N GLY A 320 -10.61 14.66 -9.60
CA GLY A 320 -10.84 13.23 -9.44
C GLY A 320 -10.86 12.83 -7.97
N SER A 321 -11.74 11.91 -7.60
CA SER A 321 -11.74 11.25 -6.29
C SER A 321 -11.61 9.74 -6.45
N VAL A 322 -10.88 9.11 -5.54
CA VAL A 322 -10.73 7.66 -5.40
C VAL A 322 -11.07 7.30 -3.97
N ALA A 323 -12.06 6.43 -3.76
CA ALA A 323 -12.40 5.83 -2.48
C ALA A 323 -12.10 4.32 -2.55
N TRP A 324 -11.16 3.84 -1.74
CA TRP A 324 -10.80 2.43 -1.72
C TRP A 324 -11.84 1.60 -0.97
N PHE A 325 -12.11 0.40 -1.46
CA PHE A 325 -13.04 -0.54 -0.84
C PHE A 325 -12.64 -0.88 0.59
N ASP A 326 -13.60 -1.38 1.36
CA ASP A 326 -13.48 -1.71 2.78
C ASP A 326 -13.06 -0.50 3.65
N ASN A 327 -13.36 0.71 3.18
CA ASN A 327 -13.04 1.97 3.87
C ASN A 327 -11.55 2.11 4.22
N VAL A 328 -10.66 1.52 3.41
CA VAL A 328 -9.20 1.60 3.62
C VAL A 328 -8.66 3.01 3.37
N GLY A 329 -9.46 3.88 2.74
CA GLY A 329 -9.17 5.30 2.64
C GLY A 329 -9.72 5.96 1.38
N LYS A 330 -9.21 7.14 1.09
CA LYS A 330 -9.55 7.92 -0.10
C LYS A 330 -8.42 8.83 -0.56
N ALA A 331 -8.50 9.30 -1.79
CA ALA A 331 -7.67 10.36 -2.35
C ALA A 331 -8.50 11.29 -3.23
N THR A 332 -8.11 12.55 -3.27
CA THR A 332 -8.66 13.57 -4.17
C THR A 332 -7.52 14.25 -4.91
N THR A 333 -7.67 14.48 -6.21
CA THR A 333 -6.64 15.02 -7.08
C THR A 333 -7.24 16.08 -8.00
N ASP A 334 -6.67 17.28 -7.99
CA ASP A 334 -6.94 18.32 -8.98
C ASP A 334 -5.92 18.22 -10.12
N TYR A 335 -6.43 18.19 -11.35
CA TYR A 335 -5.68 18.16 -12.59
C TYR A 335 -5.86 19.48 -13.33
N TYR A 336 -4.75 20.12 -13.66
CA TYR A 336 -4.72 21.31 -14.52
C TYR A 336 -3.96 20.95 -15.78
N ARG A 337 -4.61 21.05 -16.94
CA ARG A 337 -4.04 20.59 -18.22
C ARG A 337 -4.07 21.67 -19.28
N LEU A 338 -3.09 21.60 -20.17
CA LEU A 338 -2.97 22.37 -21.40
C LEU A 338 -2.77 21.38 -22.55
N ALA A 339 -3.46 21.59 -23.66
CA ALA A 339 -3.23 20.86 -24.89
C ALA A 339 -3.11 21.79 -26.09
N ALA A 340 -2.29 21.38 -27.05
CA ALA A 340 -2.30 21.90 -28.41
C ALA A 340 -2.76 20.79 -29.35
N TYR A 341 -3.59 21.14 -30.33
CA TYR A 341 -4.15 20.19 -31.28
C TYR A 341 -4.19 20.77 -32.68
N SER A 342 -4.12 19.89 -33.67
CA SER A 342 -4.35 20.24 -35.07
C SER A 342 -5.00 19.09 -35.82
N ALA A 343 -5.87 19.42 -36.77
CA ALA A 343 -6.45 18.46 -37.70
C ALA A 343 -6.34 18.98 -39.14
N ILE A 344 -6.06 18.07 -40.07
CA ILE A 344 -6.05 18.31 -41.50
C ILE A 344 -7.16 17.50 -42.17
N GLN A 345 -8.01 18.17 -42.93
CA GLN A 345 -9.04 17.56 -43.76
C GLN A 345 -8.46 17.21 -45.14
N LEU A 346 -8.73 15.98 -45.59
CA LEU A 346 -8.28 15.35 -46.83
C LEU A 346 -9.51 14.83 -47.59
N SER A 347 -10.29 15.73 -48.19
CA SER A 347 -11.62 15.42 -48.75
C SER A 347 -12.55 14.87 -47.67
N ASP A 348 -12.87 13.58 -47.71
CA ASP A 348 -13.73 12.91 -46.72
C ASP A 348 -12.94 12.35 -45.54
N ALA A 349 -11.61 12.29 -45.63
CA ALA A 349 -10.76 11.79 -44.55
C ALA A 349 -10.20 12.95 -43.71
N PHE A 350 -9.79 12.64 -42.47
CA PHE A 350 -9.02 13.59 -41.67
C PHE A 350 -7.90 12.90 -40.90
N LEU A 351 -6.87 13.67 -40.58
CA LEU A 351 -5.80 13.29 -39.65
C LEU A 351 -5.68 14.34 -38.57
N GLN A 352 -5.61 13.91 -37.32
CA GLN A 352 -5.53 14.73 -36.13
C GLN A 352 -4.31 14.34 -35.31
N ALA A 353 -3.66 15.35 -34.74
CA ALA A 353 -2.61 15.19 -33.75
C ALA A 353 -2.88 16.11 -32.56
N SER A 354 -2.63 15.63 -31.35
CA SER A 354 -2.64 16.45 -30.13
C SER A 354 -1.51 16.09 -29.20
N LEU A 355 -0.98 17.12 -28.54
CA LEU A 355 -0.02 17.03 -27.45
C LEU A 355 -0.63 17.73 -26.24
N SER A 356 -0.64 17.08 -25.09
CA SER A 356 -1.11 17.69 -23.84
C SER A 356 -0.16 17.44 -22.70
N THR A 357 -0.18 18.33 -21.71
CA THR A 357 0.56 18.20 -20.46
C THR A 357 -0.26 18.81 -19.32
N GLY A 358 -0.01 18.36 -18.10
CA GLY A 358 -0.68 18.93 -16.94
C GLY A 358 -0.01 18.59 -15.62
N SER A 359 -0.36 19.35 -14.59
CA SER A 359 -0.01 19.07 -13.20
C SER A 359 -1.16 18.34 -12.51
N ALA A 360 -0.81 17.48 -11.55
CA ALA A 360 -1.75 16.83 -10.65
C ALA A 360 -1.33 17.14 -9.21
N ASN A 361 -2.22 17.70 -8.40
CA ASN A 361 -1.98 17.92 -6.98
C ASN A 361 -3.11 17.27 -6.20
N GLY A 362 -2.78 16.56 -5.13
CA GLY A 362 -3.80 15.82 -4.41
C GLY A 362 -3.46 15.56 -2.96
N GLU A 363 -4.50 15.14 -2.26
CA GLU A 363 -4.48 14.77 -0.86
C GLU A 363 -4.96 13.33 -0.76
N SER A 364 -4.44 12.59 0.21
CA SER A 364 -4.88 11.22 0.50
C SER A 364 -5.00 10.99 1.99
N SER A 365 -5.89 10.07 2.34
CA SER A 365 -6.05 9.55 3.69
C SER A 365 -6.18 8.04 3.64
N ARG A 366 -5.41 7.33 4.44
CA ARG A 366 -5.45 5.87 4.57
C ARG A 366 -5.86 5.49 6.00
N ASN A 367 -6.95 4.75 6.10
CA ASN A 367 -7.45 4.23 7.37
C ASN A 367 -6.80 2.89 7.66
N ILE A 368 -6.18 2.80 8.82
CA ILE A 368 -5.43 1.64 9.29
C ILE A 368 -6.19 1.04 10.46
N HIS A 369 -6.51 -0.24 10.35
CA HIS A 369 -7.34 -0.93 11.32
C HIS A 369 -6.75 -2.31 11.64
N ILE A 370 -6.29 -2.48 12.88
CA ILE A 370 -5.85 -3.76 13.42
C ILE A 370 -6.88 -4.19 14.45
N GLY A 371 -7.81 -5.03 14.00
CA GLY A 371 -8.83 -5.62 14.86
C GLY A 371 -8.24 -6.56 15.90
N THR A 372 -9.07 -6.97 16.85
CA THR A 372 -8.69 -7.90 17.92
C THR A 372 -9.40 -9.23 17.74
N TYR A 373 -8.70 -10.33 17.98
CA TYR A 373 -9.29 -11.65 18.11
C TYR A 373 -8.65 -12.37 19.29
N TYR A 374 -9.49 -12.82 20.21
CA TYR A 374 -9.09 -13.32 21.50
C TYR A 374 -9.71 -14.69 21.76
N GLN A 375 -8.85 -15.69 21.90
CA GLN A 375 -9.18 -17.02 22.40
C GLN A 375 -8.84 -17.08 23.88
N GLN A 376 -9.88 -17.15 24.69
CA GLN A 376 -9.77 -17.19 26.14
C GLN A 376 -9.00 -18.44 26.61
N SER A 377 -8.10 -18.28 27.59
CA SER A 377 -7.63 -19.44 28.37
C SER A 377 -8.66 -19.79 29.45
N GLN A 378 -8.55 -20.98 30.05
CA GLN A 378 -9.44 -21.38 31.15
C GLN A 378 -9.55 -20.34 32.29
N TYR A 379 -8.51 -19.51 32.49
CA TYR A 379 -8.43 -18.50 33.56
C TYR A 379 -8.25 -17.07 33.03
N GLY A 380 -8.42 -16.86 31.72
CA GLY A 380 -8.32 -15.55 31.08
C GLY A 380 -9.59 -14.69 31.26
N PRO A 381 -9.50 -13.36 31.11
CA PRO A 381 -10.65 -12.46 31.06
C PRO A 381 -11.53 -12.81 29.87
N VAL A 382 -12.81 -12.46 29.95
CA VAL A 382 -13.78 -12.72 28.87
C VAL A 382 -13.51 -11.84 27.65
N ASP A 383 -12.96 -10.64 27.87
CA ASP A 383 -12.67 -9.66 26.81
C ASP A 383 -11.19 -9.62 26.43
N SER A 384 -10.92 -9.24 25.17
CA SER A 384 -9.56 -9.00 24.68
C SER A 384 -8.86 -7.98 25.57
N PRO A 385 -7.64 -8.27 26.05
CA PRO A 385 -6.92 -7.33 26.88
C PRO A 385 -6.25 -6.20 26.05
N LEU A 386 -6.26 -6.30 24.72
CA LEU A 386 -5.89 -5.21 23.82
C LEU A 386 -7.14 -4.55 23.24
N ALA A 387 -7.07 -3.22 23.12
CA ALA A 387 -7.98 -2.46 22.29
C ALA A 387 -7.59 -2.59 20.81
N THR A 388 -8.59 -2.52 19.95
CA THR A 388 -8.42 -2.33 18.51
C THR A 388 -7.56 -1.10 18.22
N LEU A 389 -6.58 -1.24 17.33
CA LEU A 389 -5.79 -0.11 16.84
C LEU A 389 -6.46 0.45 15.59
N SER A 390 -6.82 1.73 15.64
CA SER A 390 -7.44 2.44 14.53
C SER A 390 -6.78 3.80 14.36
N ARG A 391 -6.19 4.04 13.19
CA ARG A 391 -5.44 5.27 12.86
C ARG A 391 -5.74 5.73 11.45
N THR A 392 -5.48 7.00 11.17
CA THR A 392 -5.60 7.57 9.82
C THR A 392 -4.30 8.26 9.44
N ALA A 393 -3.64 7.75 8.42
CA ALA A 393 -2.47 8.36 7.81
C ALA A 393 -2.92 9.34 6.72
N GLN A 394 -2.32 10.52 6.63
CA GLN A 394 -2.69 11.56 5.66
C GLN A 394 -1.45 12.06 4.91
N ALA A 395 -1.59 12.37 3.63
CA ALA A 395 -0.50 12.91 2.83
C ALA A 395 -0.98 13.88 1.75
N ASN A 396 -0.08 14.76 1.34
CA ASN A 396 -0.20 15.56 0.13
C ASN A 396 0.81 15.05 -0.89
N TYR A 397 0.41 14.99 -2.16
CA TYR A 397 1.27 14.58 -3.26
C TYR A 397 1.06 15.48 -4.47
N SER A 398 2.08 15.55 -5.30
CA SER A 398 2.07 16.28 -6.56
C SER A 398 2.62 15.41 -7.67
N GLY A 399 2.29 15.72 -8.91
CA GLY A 399 2.75 14.99 -10.08
C GLY A 399 2.51 15.78 -11.35
N TRP A 400 2.93 15.22 -12.47
CA TRP A 400 2.66 15.78 -13.79
C TRP A 400 2.40 14.67 -14.79
N ASN A 401 1.85 15.03 -15.93
CA ASN A 401 1.60 14.11 -17.02
C ASN A 401 1.80 14.78 -18.38
N ALA A 402 2.02 13.95 -19.38
CA ALA A 402 2.04 14.32 -20.78
C ALA A 402 1.41 13.22 -21.63
N ASP A 403 0.63 13.61 -22.64
CA ASP A 403 -0.03 12.69 -23.55
C ASP A 403 0.19 13.15 -24.99
N VAL A 404 0.47 12.19 -25.87
CA VAL A 404 0.50 12.38 -27.31
C VAL A 404 -0.54 11.45 -27.93
N ASN A 405 -1.39 12.01 -28.80
CA ASN A 405 -2.45 11.26 -29.46
C ASN A 405 -2.46 11.56 -30.96
N LEU A 406 -2.63 10.51 -31.75
CA LEU A 406 -2.80 10.55 -33.20
C LEU A 406 -4.11 9.85 -33.54
N ARG A 407 -4.96 10.54 -34.30
CA ARG A 407 -6.29 10.05 -34.65
C ARG A 407 -6.54 10.28 -36.13
N GLY A 408 -7.18 9.30 -36.78
CA GLY A 408 -7.64 9.43 -38.16
C GLY A 408 -9.09 8.99 -38.29
N GLY A 409 -9.77 9.48 -39.31
CA GLY A 409 -11.15 9.10 -39.59
C GLY A 409 -11.58 9.38 -41.02
N TYR A 410 -12.78 8.90 -41.35
CA TYR A 410 -13.38 9.05 -42.67
C TYR A 410 -14.87 9.38 -42.52
N VAL A 411 -15.37 10.39 -43.23
CA VAL A 411 -16.76 10.81 -43.22
C VAL A 411 -17.50 10.12 -44.37
N LEU A 412 -18.44 9.24 -44.03
CA LEU A 412 -19.29 8.56 -45.00
C LEU A 412 -20.66 9.23 -45.05
N HIS A 413 -20.99 9.81 -46.20
CA HIS A 413 -22.30 10.40 -46.46
C HIS A 413 -23.27 9.34 -47.02
N ALA A 414 -24.09 8.77 -46.14
CA ALA A 414 -25.10 7.76 -46.48
C ALA A 414 -26.51 8.33 -46.24
N SER A 415 -26.91 9.30 -47.06
CA SER A 415 -28.16 10.08 -46.88
C SER A 415 -29.35 9.17 -46.51
N PRO A 416 -30.08 9.45 -45.41
CA PRO A 416 -30.05 10.68 -44.60
C PRO A 416 -29.03 10.67 -43.42
N LEU A 417 -28.11 9.71 -43.38
CA LEU A 417 -27.16 9.51 -42.28
C LEU A 417 -25.76 10.01 -42.65
N THR A 418 -25.03 10.46 -41.63
CA THR A 418 -23.57 10.57 -41.70
C THR A 418 -22.95 9.58 -40.74
N ILE A 419 -21.96 8.81 -41.23
CA ILE A 419 -21.25 7.80 -40.46
C ILE A 419 -19.78 8.21 -40.41
N LEU A 420 -19.19 8.20 -39.21
CA LEU A 420 -17.82 8.62 -38.95
C LEU A 420 -17.07 7.50 -38.21
N PRO A 421 -16.46 6.54 -38.94
CA PRO A 421 -15.43 5.66 -38.40
C PRO A 421 -14.14 6.44 -38.08
N THR A 422 -13.58 6.20 -36.91
CA THR A 422 -12.31 6.78 -36.45
C THR A 422 -11.48 5.75 -35.71
N ALA A 423 -10.16 5.92 -35.76
CA ALA A 423 -9.21 5.15 -34.98
C ALA A 423 -8.13 6.08 -34.42
N ALA A 424 -7.69 5.82 -33.19
CA ALA A 424 -6.68 6.60 -32.52
C ALA A 424 -5.67 5.70 -31.79
N ILE A 425 -4.46 6.22 -31.67
CA ILE A 425 -3.39 5.67 -30.84
C ILE A 425 -2.75 6.80 -30.05
N GLY A 426 -2.32 6.51 -28.84
CA GLY A 426 -1.59 7.46 -28.05
C GLY A 426 -0.74 6.85 -26.95
N TYR A 427 0.04 7.72 -26.34
CA TYR A 427 0.98 7.39 -25.30
C TYR A 427 0.92 8.45 -24.20
N LEU A 428 0.63 7.98 -23.00
CA LEU A 428 0.51 8.77 -21.79
C LEU A 428 1.65 8.42 -20.83
N TYR A 429 2.39 9.46 -20.44
CA TYR A 429 3.36 9.41 -19.36
C TYR A 429 2.83 10.20 -18.15
N GLN A 430 2.89 9.62 -16.95
CA GLN A 430 2.49 10.30 -15.71
C GLN A 430 3.52 10.05 -14.61
N THR A 431 3.62 11.00 -13.70
CA THR A 431 4.41 10.88 -12.48
C THR A 431 3.55 11.16 -11.26
N ARG A 432 3.88 10.51 -10.15
CA ARG A 432 3.43 10.88 -8.81
C ARG A 432 4.69 11.02 -7.98
N GLY A 433 4.97 12.25 -7.52
CA GLY A 433 6.05 12.55 -6.61
C GLY A 433 5.97 11.70 -5.34
N GLY A 434 7.13 11.40 -4.76
CA GLY A 434 7.20 10.75 -3.46
C GLY A 434 6.62 11.64 -2.36
N PHE A 435 6.06 11.03 -1.33
CA PHE A 435 5.44 11.75 -0.22
C PHE A 435 5.58 10.98 1.10
N ASN A 436 5.44 11.70 2.20
CA ASN A 436 5.37 11.13 3.54
C ASN A 436 3.93 11.24 4.04
N GLU A 437 3.40 10.16 4.58
CA GLU A 437 2.20 10.23 5.38
C GLU A 437 2.48 10.79 6.78
N THR A 438 1.43 11.30 7.42
CA THR A 438 1.44 11.79 8.81
C THR A 438 0.14 11.44 9.51
N GLY A 439 0.16 11.32 10.84
CA GLY A 439 -1.04 11.16 11.66
C GLY A 439 -1.36 9.72 12.08
N ALA A 440 -0.62 8.73 11.57
CA ALA A 440 -0.69 7.33 12.00
C ALA A 440 0.54 6.85 12.78
N GLU A 441 1.39 7.78 13.23
CA GLU A 441 2.54 7.52 14.10
C GLU A 441 3.56 6.57 13.45
N SER A 442 3.85 5.41 14.03
CA SER A 442 4.76 4.43 13.44
C SER A 442 4.17 3.70 12.23
N LEU A 443 2.91 3.97 11.85
CA LEU A 443 2.28 3.39 10.66
C LEU A 443 2.17 4.38 9.49
N ASP A 444 2.69 5.60 9.68
CA ASP A 444 2.96 6.51 8.59
C ASP A 444 3.96 5.86 7.63
N SER A 445 3.72 5.97 6.32
CA SER A 445 4.62 5.46 5.29
C SER A 445 5.34 6.60 4.57
N ASN A 446 6.61 6.37 4.24
CA ASN A 446 7.30 7.12 3.19
C ASN A 446 7.07 6.37 1.87
N VAL A 447 6.32 6.98 0.96
CA VAL A 447 5.97 6.42 -0.34
C VAL A 447 6.89 7.02 -1.39
N SER A 448 7.57 6.16 -2.14
CA SER A 448 8.48 6.57 -3.20
C SER A 448 7.74 7.17 -4.39
N GLU A 449 8.47 8.00 -5.15
CA GLU A 449 8.02 8.48 -6.46
C GLU A 449 7.67 7.29 -7.36
N ALA A 450 6.62 7.45 -8.16
CA ALA A 450 6.21 6.46 -9.14
C ALA A 450 6.01 7.10 -10.52
N GLN A 451 6.28 6.30 -11.54
CA GLN A 451 6.13 6.67 -12.95
C GLN A 451 5.21 5.66 -13.62
N TYR A 452 4.33 6.19 -14.46
CA TYR A 452 3.27 5.44 -15.12
C TYR A 452 3.32 5.68 -16.61
N GLN A 453 3.19 4.59 -17.36
CA GLN A 453 3.25 4.63 -18.82
C GLN A 453 2.07 3.84 -19.36
N THR A 454 1.19 4.51 -20.09
CA THR A 454 0.01 3.89 -20.68
C THR A 454 0.06 4.06 -22.19
N PHE A 455 0.05 2.94 -22.91
CA PHE A 455 -0.30 2.94 -24.32
C PHE A 455 -1.82 2.80 -24.42
N HIS A 456 -2.45 3.68 -25.17
CA HIS A 456 -3.89 3.61 -25.40
C HIS A 456 -4.17 3.57 -26.90
N CYS A 457 -5.17 2.80 -27.29
CA CYS A 457 -5.74 2.85 -28.62
C CYS A 457 -7.25 2.72 -28.57
N ASN A 458 -7.93 3.32 -29.54
CA ASN A 458 -9.37 3.19 -29.66
C ASN A 458 -9.81 3.17 -31.12
N SER A 459 -11.01 2.61 -31.32
CA SER A 459 -11.73 2.64 -32.58
C SER A 459 -13.18 2.94 -32.29
N LYS A 460 -13.75 3.92 -33.00
CA LYS A 460 -15.11 4.42 -32.75
C LYS A 460 -15.86 4.60 -34.06
N ILE A 461 -17.14 4.29 -34.05
CA ILE A 461 -18.08 4.61 -35.14
C ILE A 461 -19.15 5.51 -34.56
N ARG A 462 -19.28 6.71 -35.12
CA ARG A 462 -20.37 7.64 -34.81
C ARG A 462 -21.37 7.66 -35.97
N VAL A 463 -22.65 7.62 -35.65
CA VAL A 463 -23.76 7.76 -36.61
C VAL A 463 -24.62 8.92 -36.18
N GLN A 464 -24.89 9.85 -37.09
CA GLN A 464 -25.70 11.02 -36.82
C GLN A 464 -26.66 11.34 -37.95
N ARG A 465 -27.76 12.01 -37.59
CA ARG A 465 -28.77 12.49 -38.53
C ARG A 465 -29.16 13.90 -38.17
N GLU A 466 -29.20 14.77 -39.16
CA GLU A 466 -29.65 16.15 -38.98
C GLU A 466 -31.16 16.29 -39.25
N PHE A 467 -31.82 17.03 -38.38
CA PHE A 467 -33.22 17.42 -38.50
C PHE A 467 -33.30 18.95 -38.50
N LEU A 468 -33.79 19.50 -39.61
CA LEU A 468 -34.08 20.92 -39.70
C LEU A 468 -35.36 21.20 -38.90
N LEU A 469 -35.28 22.08 -37.91
CA LEU A 469 -36.46 22.56 -37.18
C LEU A 469 -37.08 23.78 -37.89
N ASN A 470 -36.22 24.69 -38.35
CA ASN A 470 -36.54 25.87 -39.14
C ASN A 470 -35.26 26.36 -39.85
N ASP A 471 -35.34 27.44 -40.61
CA ASP A 471 -34.23 28.00 -41.41
C ASP A 471 -32.97 28.39 -40.60
N HIS A 472 -33.07 28.45 -39.27
CA HIS A 472 -32.01 28.89 -38.37
C HIS A 472 -31.69 27.88 -37.26
N GLN A 473 -32.36 26.75 -37.20
CA GLN A 473 -32.20 25.78 -36.12
C GLN A 473 -32.21 24.36 -36.66
N ASN A 474 -31.20 23.59 -36.25
CA ASN A 474 -31.14 22.16 -36.50
C ASN A 474 -30.92 21.40 -35.18
N ILE A 475 -31.43 20.18 -35.15
CA ILE A 475 -31.16 19.22 -34.09
C ILE A 475 -30.48 18.01 -34.74
N THR A 476 -29.47 17.47 -34.08
CA THR A 476 -28.67 16.36 -34.59
C THR A 476 -28.44 15.34 -33.49
N PRO A 477 -29.36 14.37 -33.31
CA PRO A 477 -29.08 13.22 -32.48
C PRO A 477 -27.96 12.41 -33.11
N TYR A 478 -27.16 11.81 -32.23
CA TYR A 478 -26.12 10.89 -32.64
C TYR A 478 -25.92 9.81 -31.61
N ILE A 479 -25.37 8.70 -32.08
CA ILE A 479 -24.90 7.60 -31.26
C ILE A 479 -23.47 7.26 -31.67
N SER A 480 -22.63 6.87 -30.72
CA SER A 480 -21.34 6.27 -31.03
C SER A 480 -21.13 4.99 -30.27
N PHE A 481 -20.43 4.06 -30.90
CA PHE A 481 -19.95 2.84 -30.30
C PHE A 481 -18.46 2.73 -30.54
N GLY A 482 -17.73 2.24 -29.54
CA GLY A 482 -16.30 2.12 -29.65
C GLY A 482 -15.73 1.00 -28.84
N TRP A 483 -14.49 0.69 -29.18
CA TRP A 483 -13.61 -0.19 -28.44
C TRP A 483 -12.38 0.62 -28.02
N ASP A 484 -12.01 0.51 -26.75
CA ASP A 484 -10.76 1.06 -26.23
C ASP A 484 -9.88 -0.05 -25.67
N TYR A 485 -8.58 0.15 -25.77
CA TYR A 485 -7.57 -0.70 -25.18
C TYR A 485 -6.52 0.17 -24.49
N ASP A 486 -6.47 0.06 -23.16
CA ASP A 486 -5.48 0.71 -22.32
C ASP A 486 -4.51 -0.35 -21.78
N LYS A 487 -3.22 -0.17 -22.06
CA LYS A 487 -2.16 -1.04 -21.56
C LYS A 487 -1.16 -0.26 -20.75
N ARG A 488 -1.05 -0.60 -19.46
CA ARG A 488 0.05 -0.12 -18.61
C ARG A 488 1.34 -0.88 -18.95
N ILE A 489 2.37 -0.14 -19.30
CA ILE A 489 3.70 -0.63 -19.66
C ILE A 489 4.60 -0.68 -18.42
N ASP A 490 4.26 0.09 -17.39
CA ASP A 490 4.95 0.07 -16.10
C ASP A 490 4.66 -1.18 -15.27
N ASP A 491 5.40 -1.35 -14.19
CA ASP A 491 5.29 -2.52 -13.31
C ASP A 491 4.11 -2.46 -12.32
N SER A 492 3.38 -1.34 -12.27
CA SER A 492 2.31 -1.09 -11.29
C SER A 492 2.79 -1.30 -9.85
N ALA A 493 4.03 -0.85 -9.60
CA ALA A 493 4.73 -1.02 -8.35
C ALA A 493 4.50 0.18 -7.42
N VAL A 494 4.23 -0.10 -6.16
CA VAL A 494 4.28 0.88 -5.08
C VAL A 494 5.40 0.50 -4.13
N THR A 495 6.41 1.35 -4.05
CA THR A 495 7.53 1.20 -3.12
C THR A 495 7.32 2.13 -1.93
N ALA A 496 7.46 1.59 -0.73
CA ALA A 496 7.30 2.34 0.51
C ALA A 496 8.22 1.81 1.62
N SER A 497 8.38 2.63 2.65
CA SER A 497 8.98 2.24 3.94
C SER A 497 8.09 2.71 5.08
N ILE A 498 8.20 2.05 6.23
CA ILE A 498 7.54 2.48 7.46
C ILE A 498 8.34 3.63 8.09
N ASN A 499 7.64 4.60 8.69
CA ASN A 499 8.26 5.76 9.34
C ASN A 499 9.36 5.34 10.34
N GLY A 500 10.54 5.96 10.19
CA GLY A 500 11.72 5.68 10.99
C GLY A 500 12.59 4.51 10.50
N TRP A 501 12.18 3.77 9.47
CA TRP A 501 12.98 2.70 8.88
C TRP A 501 13.64 3.15 7.56
N THR A 502 14.80 2.58 7.25
CA THR A 502 15.61 2.99 6.07
C THR A 502 15.50 2.04 4.89
N ASP A 503 15.02 0.81 5.09
CA ASP A 503 14.80 -0.16 4.03
C ASP A 503 13.35 -0.08 3.52
N TYR A 504 13.14 -0.57 2.30
CA TYR A 504 11.87 -0.45 1.59
C TYR A 504 11.28 -1.83 1.29
N PHE A 505 9.98 -1.83 1.01
CA PHE A 505 9.27 -2.94 0.39
C PHE A 505 8.54 -2.45 -0.86
N THR A 506 8.39 -3.34 -1.84
CA THR A 506 7.68 -3.04 -3.09
C THR A 506 6.56 -4.03 -3.27
N ILE A 507 5.36 -3.51 -3.44
CA ILE A 507 4.17 -4.28 -3.75
C ILE A 507 3.73 -4.00 -5.19
N TYR A 508 3.15 -5.01 -5.83
CA TYR A 508 2.68 -4.91 -7.21
C TYR A 508 1.16 -4.99 -7.23
N SER A 509 0.52 -4.00 -7.83
CA SER A 509 -0.90 -4.04 -8.11
C SER A 509 -1.19 -5.03 -9.24
N PRO A 510 -2.33 -5.75 -9.20
CA PRO A 510 -2.71 -6.61 -10.31
C PRO A 510 -2.82 -5.79 -11.60
N ARG A 511 -2.03 -6.13 -12.63
CA ARG A 511 -2.14 -5.46 -13.93
C ARG A 511 -3.55 -5.65 -14.49
N THR A 512 -4.18 -4.54 -14.85
CA THR A 512 -5.44 -4.54 -15.60
C THR A 512 -5.17 -4.01 -16.99
N ASP A 513 -4.78 -4.89 -17.92
CA ASP A 513 -4.92 -4.59 -19.34
C ASP A 513 -6.42 -4.41 -19.61
N GLY A 514 -6.80 -3.21 -20.02
CA GLY A 514 -8.19 -2.80 -20.06
C GLY A 514 -8.70 -2.79 -21.49
N HIS A 515 -9.35 -3.87 -21.91
CA HIS A 515 -10.28 -3.79 -23.03
C HIS A 515 -11.63 -3.27 -22.52
N SER A 516 -12.17 -2.26 -23.18
CA SER A 516 -13.52 -1.76 -22.91
C SER A 516 -14.31 -1.54 -24.18
N PHE A 517 -15.62 -1.60 -24.02
CA PHE A 517 -16.58 -1.12 -24.99
C PHE A 517 -17.21 0.15 -24.46
N ASN A 518 -17.22 1.19 -25.29
CA ASN A 518 -17.86 2.45 -24.97
C ASN A 518 -19.10 2.66 -25.85
N GLY A 519 -20.13 3.24 -25.24
CA GLY A 519 -21.34 3.70 -25.90
C GLY A 519 -21.60 5.15 -25.51
N ARG A 520 -22.01 5.96 -26.48
CA ARG A 520 -22.40 7.36 -26.25
C ARG A 520 -23.67 7.67 -27.02
N GLY A 521 -24.57 8.38 -26.37
CA GLY A 521 -25.75 8.96 -27.00
C GLY A 521 -25.79 10.45 -26.70
N GLY A 522 -26.06 11.27 -27.72
CA GLY A 522 -26.03 12.70 -27.56
C GLY A 522 -26.94 13.45 -28.51
N LEU A 523 -27.14 14.73 -28.20
CA LEU A 523 -27.93 15.67 -28.97
C LEU A 523 -27.12 16.94 -29.20
N LEU A 524 -26.92 17.32 -30.46
CA LEU A 524 -26.38 18.62 -30.84
C LEU A 524 -27.52 19.52 -31.34
N MET A 525 -27.57 20.76 -30.88
CA MET A 525 -28.50 21.79 -31.36
C MET A 525 -27.69 22.96 -31.91
N SER A 526 -27.92 23.37 -33.15
CA SER A 526 -27.38 24.64 -33.67
C SER A 526 -28.45 25.72 -33.62
N ILE A 527 -28.07 26.91 -33.15
CA ILE A 527 -28.90 28.10 -33.09
C ILE A 527 -28.22 29.19 -33.91
N GLY A 528 -28.81 29.52 -35.05
CA GLY A 528 -28.19 30.35 -36.06
C GLY A 528 -26.96 29.67 -36.68
N LYS A 529 -26.04 30.48 -37.20
CA LYS A 529 -24.82 29.99 -37.89
C LYS A 529 -23.66 29.72 -36.93
N ASN A 530 -23.65 30.36 -35.77
CA ASN A 530 -22.44 30.53 -34.97
C ASN A 530 -22.50 29.83 -33.62
N PHE A 531 -23.68 29.44 -33.14
CA PHE A 531 -23.82 28.90 -31.79
C PHE A 531 -24.35 27.47 -31.81
N GLN A 532 -23.70 26.58 -31.07
CA GLN A 532 -24.15 25.20 -30.90
C GLN A 532 -24.08 24.80 -29.42
N MET A 533 -25.02 23.95 -29.01
CA MET A 533 -25.01 23.32 -27.69
C MET A 533 -25.09 21.82 -27.85
N HIS A 534 -24.46 21.08 -26.94
CA HIS A 534 -24.57 19.64 -26.87
C HIS A 534 -24.80 19.14 -25.45
N VAL A 535 -25.47 18.00 -25.36
CA VAL A 535 -25.61 17.21 -24.13
C VAL A 535 -25.45 15.75 -24.50
N ASP A 536 -24.63 15.03 -23.75
CA ASP A 536 -24.35 13.63 -24.01
C ASP A 536 -24.33 12.79 -22.74
N TYR A 537 -24.66 11.52 -22.93
CA TYR A 537 -24.51 10.46 -21.94
C TYR A 537 -23.50 9.44 -22.46
N THR A 538 -22.54 9.08 -21.61
CA THR A 538 -21.50 8.10 -21.91
C THR A 538 -21.58 6.91 -20.97
N ASN A 539 -21.27 5.73 -21.49
CA ASN A 539 -21.08 4.54 -20.71
C ASN A 539 -19.90 3.74 -21.27
N GLN A 540 -19.05 3.23 -20.39
CA GLN A 540 -17.89 2.41 -20.74
C GLN A 540 -17.88 1.17 -19.86
N ILE A 541 -17.85 0.00 -20.49
CA ILE A 541 -17.93 -1.29 -19.81
C ILE A 541 -16.67 -2.09 -20.14
N ALA A 542 -16.01 -2.58 -19.11
CA ALA A 542 -14.92 -3.55 -19.19
C ALA A 542 -15.19 -4.74 -18.26
N SER A 543 -14.34 -5.77 -18.36
CA SER A 543 -14.43 -6.93 -17.47
C SER A 543 -14.20 -6.61 -15.99
N VAL A 544 -13.55 -5.47 -15.69
CA VAL A 544 -13.10 -5.09 -14.34
C VAL A 544 -13.49 -3.68 -13.92
N TYR A 545 -14.14 -2.91 -14.78
CA TYR A 545 -14.69 -1.60 -14.42
C TYR A 545 -15.92 -1.23 -15.26
N ASN A 546 -16.74 -0.34 -14.71
CA ASN A 546 -17.87 0.29 -15.39
C ASN A 546 -17.87 1.78 -15.06
N ASP A 547 -17.88 2.61 -16.10
CA ASP A 547 -17.92 4.05 -15.99
C ASP A 547 -19.19 4.58 -16.66
N PHE A 548 -19.81 5.60 -16.07
CA PHE A 548 -20.91 6.32 -16.69
C PHE A 548 -20.74 7.82 -16.48
N GLY A 549 -21.13 8.62 -17.47
CA GLY A 549 -20.89 10.04 -17.42
C GLY A 549 -21.95 10.86 -18.14
N PHE A 550 -22.00 12.13 -17.75
CA PHE A 550 -22.78 13.17 -18.38
C PHE A 550 -21.88 14.32 -18.74
N GLU A 551 -22.12 14.89 -19.91
CA GLU A 551 -21.40 16.05 -20.40
C GLU A 551 -22.34 17.01 -21.10
N GLY A 552 -22.00 18.28 -21.04
CA GLY A 552 -22.69 19.32 -21.79
C GLY A 552 -21.73 20.43 -22.13
N GLY A 553 -21.97 21.08 -23.25
CA GLY A 553 -21.06 22.11 -23.71
C GLY A 553 -21.62 22.97 -24.82
N VAL A 554 -20.84 23.98 -25.17
CA VAL A 554 -21.18 24.98 -26.18
C VAL A 554 -20.03 25.19 -27.15
N ASN A 555 -20.36 25.48 -28.40
CA ASN A 555 -19.41 25.90 -29.42
C ASN A 555 -19.87 27.25 -29.97
N TRP A 556 -18.93 28.17 -30.12
CA TRP A 556 -19.14 29.48 -30.72
C TRP A 556 -18.15 29.67 -31.87
N ALA A 557 -18.66 29.65 -33.11
CA ALA A 557 -17.93 29.97 -34.33
C ALA A 557 -17.87 31.47 -34.63
N PHE A 558 -16.74 31.93 -35.18
CA PHE A 558 -16.56 33.31 -35.67
C PHE A 558 -15.75 33.38 -36.96
#